data_AF-A0A9C9KQ31-F1
#
_entry.id   AF-A0A9C9KQ31-F1
#
_cell.length_a   1.000
_cell.length_b   1.000
_cell.length_c   1.000
_cell.angle_alpha   90.00
_cell.angle_beta   90.00
_cell.angle_gamma   90.00
#
_symmetry.space_group_name_H-M   'P 1'
#
loop_
_entity.id
_entity.type
_entity.pdbx_description
1 polymer ?
#
loop_
_entity_poly.entity_id
_entity_poly.type
_entity_poly.pdbx_seq_one_letter_code
_entity_poly.pdbx_strand_id
1 'polypeptide(L)'
;MISADEKLKEKLSVLLPALNEKQRRLLLGAEAIALGYGGIKYLSDITGMSTNTIARGIREFETGDEDVSRVRKKGSGRKNLTRKFPQLEHCIEAIIEPDTRGDPESPLRWTCKSVRNISDYLGEQGYSVSRQTVARILHKMEFSLQGNRKTKEGKDHPDRDKQFRFINSMCKRFLSKGDPVISVDTKKKELVGEYKNAGREWHKKGGAIEVNGHDFPDPKVSKAIPYGIYDIGNDSGWVNVGITADTAEFAVSSISHWWKYVGSHRYSDSKKLLICADAGGSNGYRLRLWKRELQQLVDTCEIEISVCHFPPGTSKWNKIEHRLFSFISLNWRGKPLTSYQ
;
A
#
# COMPACT_ATOMS: atom_id res chain seq x y z
N MET A 1 -21.13 -4.26 66.73
CA MET A 1 -19.88 -3.71 66.18
C MET A 1 -19.19 -4.85 65.44
N ILE A 2 -18.98 -4.72 64.13
CA ILE A 2 -18.23 -5.69 63.33
C ILE A 2 -16.79 -5.73 63.84
N SER A 3 -16.24 -6.92 64.07
CA SER A 3 -14.86 -7.11 64.56
C SER A 3 -13.85 -6.50 63.56
N ALA A 4 -12.69 -6.03 64.03
CA ALA A 4 -11.64 -5.48 63.17
C ALA A 4 -11.23 -6.48 62.06
N ASP A 5 -11.24 -7.77 62.39
CA ASP A 5 -10.96 -8.90 61.52
C ASP A 5 -11.98 -9.06 60.38
N GLU A 6 -13.26 -8.89 60.69
CA GLU A 6 -14.33 -8.99 59.70
C GLU A 6 -14.27 -7.83 58.69
N LYS A 7 -13.94 -6.62 59.16
CA LYS A 7 -13.75 -5.45 58.29
C LYS A 7 -12.56 -5.61 57.35
N LEU A 8 -11.46 -6.19 57.83
CA LEU A 8 -10.29 -6.46 57.00
C LEU A 8 -10.60 -7.52 55.94
N LYS A 9 -11.33 -8.57 56.30
CA LYS A 9 -11.76 -9.62 55.36
C LYS A 9 -12.68 -9.08 54.27
N GLU A 10 -13.61 -8.20 54.62
CA GLU A 10 -14.50 -7.50 53.66
C GLU A 10 -13.72 -6.56 52.73
N LYS A 11 -12.78 -5.78 53.27
CA LYS A 11 -11.90 -4.92 52.47
C LYS A 11 -11.10 -5.72 51.44
N LEU A 12 -10.50 -6.84 51.85
CA LEU A 12 -9.66 -7.65 50.98
C LEU A 12 -10.48 -8.43 49.94
N SER A 13 -11.71 -8.87 50.27
CA SER A 13 -12.58 -9.58 49.31
C SER A 13 -13.00 -8.69 48.14
N VAL A 14 -13.16 -7.39 48.37
CA VAL A 14 -13.48 -6.40 47.32
C VAL A 14 -12.25 -6.00 46.51
N LEU A 15 -11.11 -5.75 47.17
CA LEU A 15 -9.92 -5.21 46.50
C LEU A 15 -9.14 -6.27 45.72
N LEU A 16 -8.96 -7.47 46.26
CA LEU A 16 -8.08 -8.47 45.63
C LEU A 16 -8.52 -8.83 44.20
N PRO A 17 -9.81 -9.07 43.87
CA PRO A 17 -10.23 -9.37 42.51
C PRO A 17 -9.87 -8.30 41.48
N ALA A 18 -9.88 -7.01 41.88
CA ALA A 18 -9.61 -5.87 41.01
C ALA A 18 -8.10 -5.62 40.73
N LEU A 19 -7.21 -6.29 41.48
CA LEU A 19 -5.76 -6.05 41.42
C LEU A 19 -5.01 -7.14 40.65
N ASN A 20 -3.91 -6.76 40.01
CA ASN A 20 -2.97 -7.70 39.37
C ASN A 20 -2.08 -8.41 40.42
N GLU A 21 -1.33 -9.44 40.00
CA GLU A 21 -0.54 -10.28 40.91
C GLU A 21 0.49 -9.50 41.75
N LYS A 22 1.17 -8.49 41.16
CA LYS A 22 2.14 -7.65 41.89
C LYS A 22 1.43 -6.73 42.88
N GLN A 23 0.32 -6.12 42.47
CA GLN A 23 -0.49 -5.24 43.32
C GLN A 23 -1.10 -5.97 44.53
N ARG A 24 -1.65 -7.18 44.33
CA ARG A 24 -2.17 -8.02 45.43
C ARG A 24 -1.08 -8.32 46.46
N ARG A 25 0.11 -8.67 45.97
CA ARG A 25 1.25 -8.98 46.83
C ARG A 25 1.75 -7.77 47.62
N LEU A 26 1.81 -6.58 47.00
CA LEU A 26 2.18 -5.34 47.70
C LEU A 26 1.14 -4.94 48.75
N LEU A 27 -0.16 -5.03 48.43
CA LEU A 27 -1.24 -4.75 49.38
C LEU A 27 -1.16 -5.68 50.61
N LEU A 28 -1.03 -6.99 50.39
CA LEU A 28 -0.90 -7.94 51.51
C LEU A 28 0.42 -7.79 52.26
N GLY A 29 1.49 -7.35 51.58
CA GLY A 29 2.75 -7.00 52.24
C GLY A 29 2.57 -5.83 53.21
N ALA A 30 1.90 -4.77 52.78
CA ALA A 30 1.61 -3.60 53.63
C ALA A 30 0.71 -3.95 54.82
N GLU A 31 -0.35 -4.73 54.61
CA GLU A 31 -1.23 -5.21 55.69
C GLU A 31 -0.49 -6.17 56.65
N ALA A 32 0.44 -7.00 56.14
CA ALA A 32 1.25 -7.88 56.98
C ALA A 32 2.19 -7.09 57.91
N ILE A 33 2.76 -5.99 57.42
CA ILE A 33 3.59 -5.07 58.23
C ILE A 33 2.74 -4.43 59.32
N ALA A 34 1.54 -3.95 58.97
CA ALA A 34 0.62 -3.32 59.91
C ALA A 34 0.13 -4.26 61.02
N LEU A 35 -0.09 -5.54 60.70
CA LEU A 35 -0.53 -6.56 61.66
C LEU A 35 0.60 -7.09 62.56
N GLY A 36 1.87 -6.92 62.17
CA GLY A 36 3.01 -7.35 62.98
C GLY A 36 3.16 -8.87 63.07
N TYR A 37 3.54 -9.37 64.27
CA TYR A 37 3.84 -10.79 64.48
C TYR A 37 2.64 -11.68 64.15
N GLY A 38 2.82 -12.65 63.24
CA GLY A 38 1.75 -13.57 62.80
C GLY A 38 0.90 -13.06 61.63
N GLY A 39 1.05 -11.80 61.22
CA GLY A 39 0.25 -11.19 60.14
C GLY A 39 0.32 -11.94 58.80
N ILE A 40 1.48 -12.50 58.45
CA ILE A 40 1.65 -13.29 57.22
C ILE A 40 0.77 -14.56 57.24
N LYS A 41 0.75 -15.28 58.36
CA LYS A 41 -0.03 -16.52 58.49
C LYS A 41 -1.52 -16.21 58.49
N TYR A 42 -1.92 -15.19 59.25
CA TYR A 42 -3.28 -14.69 59.30
C TYR A 42 -3.81 -14.30 57.90
N LEU A 43 -3.05 -13.49 57.16
CA LEU A 43 -3.43 -13.07 55.81
C LEU A 43 -3.46 -14.24 54.81
N SER A 44 -2.55 -15.21 54.96
CA SER A 44 -2.57 -16.45 54.17
C SER A 44 -3.86 -17.22 54.39
N ASP A 45 -4.29 -17.37 55.65
CA ASP A 45 -5.49 -18.14 56.01
C ASP A 45 -6.78 -17.49 55.50
N ILE A 46 -6.88 -16.15 55.53
CA ILE A 46 -8.09 -15.45 55.06
C ILE A 46 -8.14 -15.23 53.54
N THR A 47 -6.99 -15.09 52.86
CA THR A 47 -6.93 -14.79 51.41
C THR A 47 -6.63 -16.01 50.54
N GLY A 48 -6.13 -17.10 51.13
CA GLY A 48 -5.64 -18.27 50.40
C GLY A 48 -4.32 -18.06 49.66
N MET A 49 -3.67 -16.90 49.81
CA MET A 49 -2.38 -16.61 49.17
C MET A 49 -1.22 -17.24 49.94
N SER A 50 -0.26 -17.82 49.20
CA SER A 50 0.94 -18.42 49.78
C SER A 50 1.70 -17.44 50.69
N THR A 51 2.12 -17.91 51.87
CA THR A 51 2.99 -17.17 52.81
C THR A 51 4.25 -16.62 52.15
N ASN A 52 4.86 -17.37 51.21
CA ASN A 52 6.01 -16.91 50.42
C ASN A 52 5.68 -15.71 49.52
N THR A 53 4.44 -15.63 49.02
CA THR A 53 3.98 -14.51 48.21
C THR A 53 3.82 -13.27 49.07
N ILE A 54 3.20 -13.38 50.24
CA ILE A 54 3.02 -12.26 51.18
C ILE A 54 4.39 -11.76 51.70
N ALA A 55 5.28 -12.68 52.09
CA ALA A 55 6.65 -12.35 52.52
C ALA A 55 7.50 -11.71 51.40
N ARG A 56 7.23 -12.06 50.14
CA ARG A 56 7.84 -11.38 48.99
C ARG A 56 7.27 -9.96 48.80
N GLY A 57 6.01 -9.74 49.13
CA GLY A 57 5.38 -8.41 49.12
C GLY A 57 5.98 -7.46 50.14
N ILE A 58 6.25 -7.94 51.36
CA ILE A 58 6.97 -7.16 52.39
C ILE A 58 8.32 -6.69 51.86
N ARG A 59 9.12 -7.62 51.32
CA ARG A 59 10.44 -7.28 50.74
C ARG A 59 10.34 -6.30 49.56
N GLU A 60 9.38 -6.50 48.66
CA GLU A 60 9.17 -5.61 47.52
C GLU A 60 8.73 -4.20 47.97
N PHE A 61 7.91 -4.11 49.03
CA PHE A 61 7.50 -2.86 49.67
C PHE A 61 8.67 -2.14 50.35
N GLU A 62 9.49 -2.85 51.14
CA GLU A 62 10.69 -2.30 51.79
C GLU A 62 11.76 -1.82 50.80
N THR A 63 11.87 -2.49 49.63
CA THR A 63 12.83 -2.09 48.59
C THR A 63 12.39 -0.92 47.71
N GLY A 64 11.16 -0.41 47.89
CA GLY A 64 10.64 0.72 47.11
C GLY A 64 10.40 0.43 45.61
N ASP A 65 10.11 -0.83 45.24
CA ASP A 65 9.77 -1.20 43.86
C ASP A 65 8.31 -0.82 43.52
N GLU A 66 8.08 0.48 43.36
CA GLU A 66 6.75 1.10 43.14
C GLU A 66 6.19 0.91 41.72
N ASP A 67 6.98 0.41 40.76
CA ASP A 67 6.52 0.20 39.39
C ASP A 67 5.55 -1.00 39.30
N VAL A 68 4.26 -0.73 39.50
CA VAL A 68 3.17 -1.70 39.38
C VAL A 68 2.71 -1.94 37.93
N SER A 69 3.27 -1.22 36.95
CA SER A 69 2.93 -1.39 35.53
C SER A 69 3.39 -2.73 34.97
N ARG A 70 4.41 -3.35 35.60
CA ARG A 70 4.98 -4.65 35.20
C ARG A 70 4.92 -5.66 36.32
N VAL A 71 4.28 -6.80 36.03
CA VAL A 71 4.17 -7.92 36.98
C VAL A 71 5.48 -8.72 37.10
N ARG A 72 6.31 -8.76 36.05
CA ARG A 72 7.55 -9.57 35.99
C ARG A 72 8.79 -8.69 35.90
N LYS A 73 9.88 -9.11 36.57
CA LYS A 73 11.20 -8.46 36.49
C LYS A 73 11.73 -8.50 35.05
N LYS A 74 12.44 -7.44 34.65
CA LYS A 74 13.11 -7.33 33.35
C LYS A 74 14.15 -8.45 33.20
N GLY A 75 14.10 -9.20 32.10
CA GLY A 75 15.12 -10.21 31.76
C GLY A 75 14.65 -11.66 31.63
N SER A 76 13.45 -12.01 32.08
CA SER A 76 12.92 -13.40 32.00
C SER A 76 12.23 -13.74 30.67
N GLY A 77 12.57 -13.05 29.58
CA GLY A 77 12.04 -13.31 28.23
C GLY A 77 12.98 -14.14 27.38
N ARG A 78 12.44 -14.81 26.34
CA ARG A 78 13.24 -15.50 25.32
C ARG A 78 14.23 -14.49 24.70
N LYS A 79 15.53 -14.77 24.80
CA LYS A 79 16.59 -13.92 24.21
C LYS A 79 16.38 -13.82 22.70
N ASN A 80 16.65 -12.64 22.12
CA ASN A 80 16.56 -12.43 20.68
C ASN A 80 17.43 -13.44 19.92
N LEU A 81 16.92 -13.97 18.80
CA LEU A 81 17.64 -14.92 17.95
C LEU A 81 18.99 -14.36 17.47
N THR A 82 19.10 -13.06 17.23
CA THR A 82 20.36 -12.38 16.90
C THR A 82 21.41 -12.42 18.02
N ARG A 83 21.01 -12.59 19.29
CA ARG A 83 21.95 -12.87 20.39
C ARG A 83 22.37 -14.34 20.48
N LYS A 84 21.58 -15.26 19.91
CA LYS A 84 21.88 -16.70 19.87
C LYS A 84 22.71 -17.09 18.65
N PHE A 85 22.49 -16.39 17.52
CA PHE A 85 23.17 -16.58 16.25
C PHE A 85 23.67 -15.22 15.74
N PRO A 86 24.86 -14.76 16.17
CA PRO A 86 25.43 -13.49 15.73
C PRO A 86 25.62 -13.40 14.22
N GLN A 87 25.91 -14.53 13.56
CA GLN A 87 26.13 -14.64 12.12
C GLN A 87 24.87 -14.44 11.27
N LEU A 88 23.68 -14.43 11.90
CA LEU A 88 22.41 -14.36 11.17
C LEU A 88 22.25 -13.04 10.41
N GLU A 89 22.77 -11.93 10.96
CA GLU A 89 22.74 -10.63 10.29
C GLU A 89 23.60 -10.65 9.02
N HIS A 90 24.81 -11.20 9.11
CA HIS A 90 25.72 -11.36 7.95
C HIS A 90 25.18 -12.34 6.90
N CYS A 91 24.54 -13.45 7.30
CA CYS A 91 23.90 -14.36 6.35
C CYS A 91 22.75 -13.68 5.59
N ILE A 92 21.94 -12.86 6.28
CA ILE A 92 20.86 -12.11 5.65
C ILE A 92 21.40 -11.01 4.72
N GLU A 93 22.49 -10.36 5.10
CA GLU A 93 23.20 -9.37 4.27
C GLU A 93 23.73 -10.00 2.98
N ALA A 94 24.44 -11.13 3.07
CA ALA A 94 24.97 -11.86 1.91
C ALA A 94 23.87 -12.39 0.98
N ILE A 95 22.67 -12.68 1.50
CA ILE A 95 21.49 -13.04 0.68
C ILE A 95 20.94 -11.82 -0.08
N ILE A 96 21.11 -10.62 0.47
CA ILE A 96 20.49 -9.39 -0.04
C ILE A 96 21.41 -8.61 -0.96
N GLU A 97 22.68 -8.47 -0.59
CA GLU A 97 23.72 -7.82 -1.37
C GLU A 97 24.13 -8.71 -2.56
N PRO A 98 23.79 -8.31 -3.79
CA PRO A 98 24.35 -8.90 -4.98
C PRO A 98 25.53 -8.02 -5.36
N ASP A 99 26.71 -8.27 -4.80
CA ASP A 99 27.86 -7.49 -5.22
C ASP A 99 28.03 -7.74 -6.73
N THR A 100 27.83 -6.68 -7.50
CA THR A 100 27.66 -6.63 -8.97
C THR A 100 26.46 -7.37 -9.61
N ARG A 101 25.69 -6.58 -10.38
CA ARG A 101 24.88 -7.07 -11.50
C ARG A 101 25.78 -7.87 -12.47
N GLY A 102 25.91 -9.17 -12.27
CA GLY A 102 26.79 -10.00 -13.10
C GLY A 102 26.97 -11.44 -12.62
N ASP A 103 27.22 -11.68 -11.34
CA ASP A 103 27.64 -13.01 -10.84
C ASP A 103 26.66 -14.18 -11.14
N PRO A 104 27.01 -15.16 -12.00
CA PRO A 104 26.16 -16.30 -12.38
C PRO A 104 25.84 -17.28 -11.25
N GLU A 105 26.57 -17.25 -10.12
CA GLU A 105 26.50 -18.29 -9.08
C GLU A 105 25.55 -17.98 -7.92
N SER A 106 24.82 -16.86 -7.93
CA SER A 106 23.91 -16.51 -6.84
C SER A 106 22.64 -17.41 -6.83
N PRO A 107 22.41 -18.22 -5.77
CA PRO A 107 21.36 -19.24 -5.75
C PRO A 107 19.91 -18.69 -5.70
N LEU A 108 19.72 -17.40 -5.41
CA LEU A 108 18.40 -16.78 -5.22
C LEU A 108 17.98 -15.81 -6.33
N ARG A 109 18.59 -15.92 -7.52
CA ARG A 109 18.48 -14.87 -8.55
C ARG A 109 17.12 -14.73 -9.23
N TRP A 110 16.25 -15.75 -9.24
CA TRP A 110 15.12 -15.72 -10.17
C TRP A 110 13.73 -15.48 -9.56
N THR A 111 13.55 -15.64 -8.25
CA THR A 111 12.20 -15.63 -7.66
C THR A 111 12.17 -14.95 -6.28
N CYS A 112 12.03 -13.62 -6.30
CA CYS A 112 11.45 -12.83 -5.20
C CYS A 112 12.25 -12.79 -3.88
N LYS A 113 12.96 -11.67 -3.64
CA LYS A 113 13.56 -11.27 -2.35
C LYS A 113 12.51 -10.92 -1.28
N SER A 114 11.59 -11.84 -1.00
CA SER A 114 10.58 -11.67 0.04
C SER A 114 11.09 -12.22 1.38
N VAL A 115 10.60 -11.65 2.48
CA VAL A 115 10.90 -12.14 3.85
C VAL A 115 10.49 -13.60 4.07
N ARG A 116 9.61 -14.15 3.21
CA ARG A 116 9.22 -15.56 3.23
C ARG A 116 10.31 -16.43 2.63
N ASN A 117 10.78 -16.08 1.44
CA ASN A 117 11.82 -16.85 0.74
C ASN A 117 13.15 -16.81 1.51
N ILE A 118 13.50 -15.66 2.11
CA ILE A 118 14.68 -15.55 2.98
C ILE A 118 14.54 -16.45 4.22
N SER A 119 13.34 -16.49 4.82
CA SER A 119 13.05 -17.35 5.98
C SER A 119 13.14 -18.84 5.64
N ASP A 120 12.63 -19.23 4.47
CA ASP A 120 12.63 -20.62 4.01
C ASP A 120 14.06 -21.08 3.69
N TYR A 121 14.85 -20.25 2.99
CA TYR A 121 16.27 -20.51 2.70
C TYR A 121 17.12 -20.62 3.98
N LEU A 122 16.93 -19.71 4.94
CA LEU A 122 17.60 -19.82 6.24
C LEU A 122 17.22 -21.12 6.97
N GLY A 123 15.98 -21.59 6.81
CA GLY A 123 15.53 -22.89 7.29
C GLY A 123 16.30 -24.06 6.69
N GLU A 124 16.54 -24.04 5.38
CA GLU A 124 17.36 -25.04 4.67
C GLU A 124 18.82 -25.03 5.13
N GLN A 125 19.36 -23.86 5.52
CA GLN A 125 20.69 -23.70 6.11
C GLN A 125 20.74 -24.03 7.62
N GLY A 126 19.67 -24.58 8.18
CA GLY A 126 19.60 -25.05 9.58
C GLY A 126 19.17 -23.98 10.60
N TYR A 127 18.78 -22.78 10.16
CA TYR A 127 18.32 -21.70 11.04
C TYR A 127 16.79 -21.70 11.16
N SER A 128 16.26 -21.98 12.34
CA SER A 128 14.83 -21.84 12.64
C SER A 128 14.47 -20.37 12.91
N VAL A 129 14.20 -19.62 11.84
CA VAL A 129 13.87 -18.19 11.87
C VAL A 129 12.50 -17.96 11.25
N SER A 130 11.66 -17.15 11.90
CA SER A 130 10.35 -16.76 11.34
C SER A 130 10.47 -15.54 10.44
N ARG A 131 9.55 -15.39 9.48
CA ARG A 131 9.43 -14.24 8.58
C ARG A 131 9.43 -12.89 9.30
N GLN A 132 8.78 -12.81 10.46
CA GLN A 132 8.73 -11.60 11.30
C GLN A 132 10.08 -11.27 11.93
N THR A 133 10.89 -12.30 12.23
CA THR A 133 12.24 -12.12 12.74
C THR A 133 13.17 -11.64 11.63
N VAL A 134 13.06 -12.21 10.42
CA VAL A 134 13.77 -11.73 9.23
C VAL A 134 13.43 -10.25 8.97
N ALA A 135 12.14 -9.89 8.91
CA ALA A 135 11.72 -8.50 8.71
C ALA A 135 12.29 -7.53 9.75
N ARG A 136 12.32 -7.94 11.03
CA ARG A 136 12.89 -7.13 12.11
C ARG A 136 14.39 -6.93 11.97
N ILE A 137 15.13 -7.97 11.53
CA ILE A 137 16.56 -7.88 11.28
C ILE A 137 16.83 -6.94 10.11
N LEU A 138 16.07 -7.05 9.02
CA LEU A 138 16.15 -6.14 7.87
C LEU A 138 15.93 -4.68 8.25
N HIS A 139 14.89 -4.40 9.04
CA HIS A 139 14.63 -3.04 9.53
C HIS A 139 15.75 -2.52 10.45
N LYS A 140 16.36 -3.38 11.27
CA LYS A 140 17.50 -3.01 12.11
C LYS A 140 18.74 -2.68 11.28
N MET A 141 18.93 -3.37 10.16
CA MET A 141 19.98 -3.13 9.18
C MET A 141 19.62 -2.02 8.17
N GLU A 142 18.58 -1.22 8.46
CA GLU A 142 18.09 -0.12 7.60
C GLU A 142 17.60 -0.54 6.19
N PHE A 143 17.44 -1.84 5.94
CA PHE A 143 16.79 -2.32 4.72
C PHE A 143 15.28 -2.06 4.79
N SER A 144 14.72 -1.64 3.66
CA SER A 144 13.29 -1.40 3.49
C SER A 144 12.80 -2.00 2.19
N LEU A 145 11.50 -2.28 2.13
CA LEU A 145 10.88 -2.85 0.93
C LEU A 145 10.76 -1.74 -0.13
N GLN A 146 11.72 -1.69 -1.04
CA GLN A 146 11.74 -0.71 -2.12
C GLN A 146 11.02 -1.27 -3.35
N GLY A 147 10.00 -0.55 -3.83
CA GLY A 147 9.45 -0.79 -5.16
C GLY A 147 10.41 -0.29 -6.24
N ASN A 148 10.39 -0.90 -7.42
CA ASN A 148 11.12 -0.37 -8.56
C ASN A 148 10.58 1.02 -8.91
N ARG A 149 11.30 2.08 -8.54
CA ARG A 149 11.00 3.44 -8.98
C ARG A 149 11.54 3.59 -10.40
N LYS A 150 10.67 3.89 -11.37
CA LYS A 150 11.09 4.26 -12.73
C LYS A 150 11.75 5.64 -12.69
N THR A 151 13.01 5.73 -12.24
CA THR A 151 13.78 6.99 -12.17
C THR A 151 14.77 7.17 -13.31
N LYS A 152 14.97 6.16 -14.17
CA LYS A 152 15.74 6.31 -15.41
C LYS A 152 14.88 6.95 -16.51
N GLU A 153 14.37 8.15 -16.26
CA GLU A 153 13.98 9.06 -17.33
C GLU A 153 15.24 9.85 -17.71
N GLY A 154 15.48 10.06 -19.01
CA GLY A 154 16.69 10.70 -19.51
C GLY A 154 16.99 12.07 -18.86
N LYS A 155 18.24 12.53 -19.01
CA LYS A 155 18.80 13.77 -18.44
C LYS A 155 17.74 14.88 -18.30
N ASP A 156 17.62 15.45 -17.10
CA ASP A 156 16.76 16.62 -16.85
C ASP A 156 17.13 17.73 -17.83
N HIS A 157 16.22 18.03 -18.75
CA HIS A 157 16.40 19.09 -19.73
C HIS A 157 15.74 20.37 -19.20
N PRO A 158 16.43 21.52 -19.15
CA PRO A 158 15.87 22.77 -18.61
C PRO A 158 14.59 23.25 -19.32
N ASP A 159 14.40 22.87 -20.59
CA ASP A 159 13.17 23.20 -21.31
C ASP A 159 11.95 22.36 -20.90
N ARG A 160 12.15 21.23 -20.21
CA ARG A 160 11.07 20.42 -19.65
C ARG A 160 10.23 21.23 -18.66
N ASP A 161 10.88 21.95 -17.75
CA ASP A 161 10.20 22.77 -16.75
C ASP A 161 9.48 23.97 -17.38
N LYS A 162 10.10 24.63 -18.38
CA LYS A 162 9.44 25.70 -19.15
C LYS A 162 8.14 25.21 -19.81
N GLN A 163 8.19 24.04 -20.45
CA GLN A 163 7.02 23.43 -21.07
C GLN A 163 5.93 23.10 -20.04
N PHE A 164 6.29 22.56 -18.87
CA PHE A 164 5.34 22.32 -17.79
C PHE A 164 4.67 23.60 -17.27
N ARG A 165 5.45 24.65 -17.03
CA ARG A 165 4.92 25.95 -16.60
C ARG A 165 3.96 26.52 -17.64
N PHE A 166 4.29 26.39 -18.93
CA PHE A 166 3.43 26.80 -20.02
C PHE A 166 2.09 26.03 -20.01
N ILE A 167 2.13 24.69 -19.97
CA ILE A 167 0.92 23.86 -19.94
C ILE A 167 0.06 24.22 -18.71
N ASN A 168 0.68 24.36 -17.53
CA ASN A 168 -0.03 24.73 -16.32
C ASN A 168 -0.69 26.12 -16.44
N SER A 169 0.00 27.09 -17.03
CA SER A 169 -0.55 28.44 -17.26
C SER A 169 -1.75 28.40 -18.23
N MET A 170 -1.68 27.57 -19.27
CA MET A 170 -2.77 27.35 -20.21
C MET A 170 -3.98 26.72 -19.53
N CYS A 171 -3.77 25.66 -18.74
CA CYS A 171 -4.85 25.02 -17.98
C CYS A 171 -5.53 26.00 -17.04
N LYS A 172 -4.77 26.78 -16.26
CA LYS A 172 -5.32 27.80 -15.36
C LYS A 172 -6.16 28.82 -16.11
N ARG A 173 -5.71 29.27 -17.29
CA ARG A 173 -6.41 30.25 -18.11
C ARG A 173 -7.76 29.72 -18.62
N PHE A 174 -7.81 28.49 -19.11
CA PHE A 174 -9.05 27.86 -19.57
C PHE A 174 -10.02 27.67 -18.39
N LEU A 175 -9.54 27.07 -17.30
CA LEU A 175 -10.37 26.84 -16.10
C LEU A 175 -10.93 28.14 -15.50
N SER A 176 -10.14 29.21 -15.48
CA SER A 176 -10.61 30.52 -14.98
C SER A 176 -11.73 31.15 -15.81
N LYS A 177 -11.88 30.74 -17.07
CA LYS A 177 -12.93 31.19 -17.98
C LYS A 177 -14.12 30.23 -18.03
N GLY A 178 -14.08 29.14 -17.28
CA GLY A 178 -15.08 28.06 -17.37
C GLY A 178 -14.90 27.18 -18.62
N ASP A 179 -13.79 27.30 -19.34
CA ASP A 179 -13.54 26.46 -20.51
C ASP A 179 -13.02 25.07 -20.08
N PRO A 180 -13.49 23.98 -20.73
CA PRO A 180 -13.09 22.62 -20.40
C PRO A 180 -11.60 22.37 -20.65
N VAL A 181 -10.99 21.66 -19.70
CA VAL A 181 -9.63 21.13 -19.83
C VAL A 181 -9.66 19.63 -19.58
N ILE A 182 -9.29 18.85 -20.60
CA ILE A 182 -9.22 17.40 -20.52
C ILE A 182 -7.77 16.89 -20.62
N SER A 183 -7.51 15.80 -19.90
CA SER A 183 -6.29 15.02 -19.95
C SER A 183 -6.65 13.68 -20.59
N VAL A 184 -5.93 13.30 -21.65
CA VAL A 184 -6.25 12.11 -22.45
C VAL A 184 -5.04 11.20 -22.56
N ASP A 185 -5.28 9.90 -22.56
CA ASP A 185 -4.25 8.88 -22.76
C ASP A 185 -4.87 7.51 -23.09
N THR A 186 -4.08 6.62 -23.67
CA THR A 186 -4.46 5.22 -23.87
C THR A 186 -3.81 4.36 -22.80
N LYS A 187 -4.63 3.65 -22.01
CA LYS A 187 -4.12 2.67 -21.05
C LYS A 187 -3.47 1.50 -21.80
N LYS A 188 -2.54 0.81 -21.13
CA LYS A 188 -2.03 -0.49 -21.60
C LYS A 188 -3.20 -1.39 -22.03
N LYS A 189 -3.04 -2.05 -23.18
CA LYS A 189 -4.01 -3.03 -23.70
C LYS A 189 -4.17 -4.17 -22.71
N GLU A 190 -5.41 -4.49 -22.38
CA GLU A 190 -5.75 -5.62 -21.52
C GLU A 190 -6.22 -6.80 -22.36
N LEU A 191 -5.89 -8.02 -21.93
CA LEU A 191 -6.36 -9.25 -22.58
C LEU A 191 -7.77 -9.55 -22.09
N VAL A 192 -8.69 -9.77 -23.03
CA VAL A 192 -10.06 -10.19 -22.71
C VAL A 192 -10.15 -11.71 -22.82
N GLY A 193 -10.51 -12.35 -21.72
CA GLY A 193 -10.59 -13.80 -21.53
C GLY A 193 -10.20 -14.21 -20.11
N GLU A 194 -10.19 -15.52 -19.85
CA GLU A 194 -9.77 -16.11 -18.57
C GLU A 194 -8.25 -16.07 -18.38
N TYR A 195 -7.65 -14.87 -18.50
CA TYR A 195 -6.22 -14.65 -18.32
C TYR A 195 -5.90 -14.22 -16.89
N LYS A 196 -4.72 -14.61 -16.44
CA LYS A 196 -4.25 -14.28 -15.10
C LYS A 196 -3.90 -12.79 -14.99
N ASN A 197 -4.77 -12.03 -14.35
CA ASN A 197 -4.46 -10.67 -13.93
C ASN A 197 -3.72 -10.67 -12.59
N ALA A 198 -2.61 -9.93 -12.52
CA ALA A 198 -1.79 -9.86 -11.31
C ALA A 198 -2.58 -9.25 -10.14
N GLY A 199 -2.80 -10.00 -9.07
CA GLY A 199 -3.64 -9.58 -7.95
C GLY A 199 -4.08 -10.73 -7.06
N ARG A 200 -4.75 -10.41 -5.96
CA ARG A 200 -5.42 -11.40 -5.10
C ARG A 200 -6.70 -10.77 -4.56
N GLU A 201 -7.81 -11.47 -4.69
CA GLU A 201 -9.09 -11.11 -4.10
C GLU A 201 -9.52 -12.21 -3.12
N TRP A 202 -10.33 -11.84 -2.13
CA TRP A 202 -10.84 -12.78 -1.15
C TRP A 202 -11.98 -13.59 -1.76
N HIS A 203 -11.78 -14.91 -1.87
CA HIS A 203 -12.82 -15.86 -2.26
C HIS A 203 -13.03 -16.89 -1.15
N LYS A 204 -14.22 -17.52 -1.15
CA LYS A 204 -14.48 -18.71 -0.31
C LYS A 204 -13.42 -19.77 -0.61
N LYS A 205 -12.96 -20.48 0.42
CA LYS A 205 -11.93 -21.52 0.30
C LYS A 205 -12.37 -22.55 -0.75
N GLY A 206 -11.56 -22.72 -1.81
CA GLY A 206 -11.87 -23.61 -2.95
C GLY A 206 -12.61 -22.96 -4.12
N GLY A 207 -13.01 -21.69 -4.04
CA GLY A 207 -13.70 -20.95 -5.11
C GLY A 207 -12.82 -19.95 -5.84
N ALA A 208 -11.53 -20.27 -6.06
CA ALA A 208 -10.67 -19.45 -6.89
C ALA A 208 -11.13 -19.54 -8.34
N ILE A 209 -11.12 -18.41 -9.05
CA ILE A 209 -11.46 -18.38 -10.47
C ILE A 209 -10.32 -19.06 -11.24
N GLU A 210 -10.64 -20.14 -11.96
CA GLU A 210 -9.70 -20.81 -12.84
C GLU A 210 -9.34 -19.89 -14.02
N VAL A 211 -8.06 -19.84 -14.35
CA VAL A 211 -7.52 -19.02 -15.45
C VAL A 211 -6.62 -19.91 -16.30
N ASN A 212 -6.55 -19.61 -17.60
CA ASN A 212 -5.76 -20.37 -18.56
C ASN A 212 -4.28 -20.40 -18.16
N GLY A 213 -3.68 -21.59 -18.21
CA GLY A 213 -2.28 -21.83 -17.81
C GLY A 213 -1.21 -21.32 -18.78
N HIS A 214 -1.62 -20.89 -19.99
CA HIS A 214 -0.73 -20.35 -21.01
C HIS A 214 -0.89 -18.83 -21.12
N ASP A 215 0.14 -18.08 -20.70
CA ASP A 215 0.19 -16.61 -20.71
C ASP A 215 0.49 -16.01 -22.11
N PHE A 216 0.49 -16.82 -23.18
CA PHE A 216 0.73 -16.35 -24.55
C PHE A 216 -0.59 -16.14 -25.29
N PRO A 217 -1.01 -14.88 -25.54
CA PRO A 217 -2.23 -14.61 -26.27
C PRO A 217 -2.07 -15.05 -27.73
N ASP A 218 -2.95 -15.94 -28.19
CA ASP A 218 -3.16 -16.24 -29.61
C ASP A 218 -3.41 -14.91 -30.37
N PRO A 219 -2.92 -14.74 -31.62
CA PRO A 219 -3.25 -13.57 -32.44
C PRO A 219 -4.75 -13.24 -32.53
N LYS A 220 -5.63 -14.23 -32.34
CA LYS A 220 -7.10 -14.08 -32.31
C LYS A 220 -7.68 -13.59 -30.97
N VAL A 221 -6.86 -13.38 -29.94
CA VAL A 221 -7.33 -12.93 -28.62
C VAL A 221 -7.82 -11.49 -28.69
N SER A 222 -9.09 -11.31 -28.33
CA SER A 222 -9.74 -10.02 -28.08
C SER A 222 -8.92 -9.17 -27.10
N LYS A 223 -8.50 -7.99 -27.53
CA LYS A 223 -7.81 -7.01 -26.68
C LYS A 223 -8.74 -5.85 -26.42
N ALA A 224 -8.88 -5.48 -25.15
CA ALA A 224 -9.50 -4.24 -24.74
C ALA A 224 -8.46 -3.13 -24.75
N ILE A 225 -8.78 -2.02 -25.41
CA ILE A 225 -7.94 -0.83 -25.50
C ILE A 225 -8.68 0.31 -24.80
N PRO A 226 -8.42 0.56 -23.51
CA PRO A 226 -9.10 1.62 -22.78
C PRO A 226 -8.50 2.97 -23.17
N TYR A 227 -9.28 3.81 -23.83
CA TYR A 227 -8.93 5.21 -24.07
C TYR A 227 -9.64 6.07 -23.03
N GLY A 228 -8.85 6.74 -22.20
CA GLY A 228 -9.34 7.54 -21.10
C GLY A 228 -9.40 9.02 -21.44
N ILE A 229 -10.40 9.69 -20.89
CA ILE A 229 -10.55 11.13 -20.89
C ILE A 229 -10.85 11.55 -19.46
N TYR A 230 -10.01 12.41 -18.90
CA TYR A 230 -10.17 12.94 -17.55
C TYR A 230 -10.38 14.45 -17.61
N ASP A 231 -11.57 14.87 -17.21
CA ASP A 231 -11.97 16.26 -17.07
C ASP A 231 -11.33 16.85 -15.80
N ILE A 232 -10.39 17.77 -15.99
CA ILE A 232 -9.62 18.38 -14.90
C ILE A 232 -10.48 19.37 -14.10
N GLY A 233 -11.42 20.05 -14.75
CA GLY A 233 -12.27 21.05 -14.10
C GLY A 233 -13.31 20.40 -13.18
N ASN A 234 -13.88 19.27 -13.63
CA ASN A 234 -14.94 18.56 -12.91
C ASN A 234 -14.46 17.35 -12.09
N ASP A 235 -13.18 16.99 -12.13
CA ASP A 235 -12.62 15.79 -11.48
C ASP A 235 -13.40 14.51 -11.84
N SER A 236 -13.68 14.32 -13.13
CA SER A 236 -14.46 13.16 -13.62
C SER A 236 -13.77 12.47 -14.79
N GLY A 237 -13.84 11.14 -14.81
CA GLY A 237 -13.29 10.31 -15.89
C GLY A 237 -14.37 9.76 -16.82
N TRP A 238 -13.99 9.58 -18.08
CA TRP A 238 -14.71 8.86 -19.12
C TRP A 238 -13.75 7.86 -19.76
N VAL A 239 -14.21 6.66 -20.08
CA VAL A 239 -13.40 5.64 -20.75
C VAL A 239 -14.20 5.02 -21.87
N ASN A 240 -13.59 4.97 -23.06
CA ASN A 240 -14.09 4.14 -24.16
C ASN A 240 -13.19 2.92 -24.31
N VAL A 241 -13.79 1.76 -24.57
CA VAL A 241 -13.05 0.50 -24.74
C VAL A 241 -13.05 0.14 -26.23
N GLY A 242 -11.89 0.25 -26.85
CA GLY A 242 -11.66 -0.17 -28.23
C GLY A 242 -11.41 -1.68 -28.30
N ILE A 243 -11.91 -2.32 -29.37
CA ILE A 243 -11.80 -3.77 -29.58
C ILE A 243 -10.84 -4.16 -30.71
N THR A 244 -10.26 -3.18 -31.40
CA THR A 244 -9.39 -3.38 -32.58
C THR A 244 -7.98 -2.84 -32.36
N ALA A 245 -7.76 -1.56 -32.63
CA ALA A 245 -6.46 -0.92 -32.62
C ALA A 245 -6.52 0.47 -31.97
N ASP A 246 -5.40 0.86 -31.35
CA ASP A 246 -5.20 2.19 -30.81
C ASP A 246 -4.77 3.12 -31.96
N THR A 247 -5.73 3.71 -32.65
CA THR A 247 -5.52 4.62 -33.78
C THR A 247 -5.90 6.05 -33.40
N ALA A 248 -5.38 7.03 -34.15
CA ALA A 248 -5.76 8.43 -33.98
C ALA A 248 -7.27 8.65 -34.17
N GLU A 249 -7.90 7.91 -35.08
CA GLU A 249 -9.36 7.91 -35.29
C GLU A 249 -10.10 7.43 -34.03
N PHE A 250 -9.63 6.36 -33.40
CA PHE A 250 -10.21 5.87 -32.15
C PHE A 250 -10.03 6.89 -31.00
N ALA A 251 -8.86 7.52 -30.90
CA ALA A 251 -8.58 8.54 -29.91
C ALA A 251 -9.48 9.78 -30.07
N VAL A 252 -9.62 10.31 -31.29
CA VAL A 252 -10.51 11.46 -31.54
C VAL A 252 -11.98 11.09 -31.45
N SER A 253 -12.37 9.92 -31.95
CA SER A 253 -13.73 9.40 -31.76
C SER A 253 -14.07 9.33 -30.28
N SER A 254 -13.13 8.89 -29.44
CA SER A 254 -13.34 8.87 -27.99
C SER A 254 -13.62 10.25 -27.41
N ILE A 255 -12.87 11.26 -27.84
CA ILE A 255 -13.04 12.66 -27.42
C ILE A 255 -14.35 13.23 -27.94
N SER A 256 -14.73 12.91 -29.18
CA SER A 256 -16.01 13.28 -29.79
C SER A 256 -17.19 12.71 -29.00
N HIS A 257 -17.13 11.44 -28.60
CA HIS A 257 -18.17 10.82 -27.78
C HIS A 257 -18.28 11.50 -26.41
N TRP A 258 -17.15 11.72 -25.72
CA TRP A 258 -17.16 12.47 -24.47
C TRP A 258 -17.73 13.88 -24.63
N TRP A 259 -17.35 14.60 -25.68
CA TRP A 259 -17.87 15.94 -25.96
C TRP A 259 -19.39 15.88 -26.17
N LYS A 260 -19.88 14.99 -27.02
CA LYS A 260 -21.30 14.85 -27.34
C LYS A 260 -22.16 14.51 -26.12
N TYR A 261 -21.73 13.56 -25.29
CA TYR A 261 -22.54 13.03 -24.19
C TYR A 261 -22.35 13.79 -22.87
N VAL A 262 -21.21 14.44 -22.67
CA VAL A 262 -20.87 15.09 -21.40
C VAL A 262 -20.41 16.52 -21.60
N GLY A 263 -19.40 16.74 -22.46
CA GLY A 263 -18.74 18.02 -22.61
C GLY A 263 -19.68 19.15 -23.04
N SER A 264 -20.46 18.95 -24.10
CA SER A 264 -21.36 19.96 -24.68
C SER A 264 -22.48 20.39 -23.73
N HIS A 265 -22.99 19.47 -22.93
CA HIS A 265 -24.05 19.76 -21.96
C HIS A 265 -23.51 20.44 -20.71
N ARG A 266 -22.30 20.03 -20.28
CA ARG A 266 -21.67 20.57 -19.07
C ARG A 266 -21.05 21.95 -19.30
N TYR A 267 -20.48 22.16 -20.48
CA TYR A 267 -19.80 23.38 -20.87
C TYR A 267 -20.57 24.06 -22.02
N SER A 268 -21.88 24.27 -21.83
CA SER A 268 -22.80 24.78 -22.85
C SER A 268 -22.40 26.14 -23.42
N ASP A 269 -21.74 26.97 -22.61
CA ASP A 269 -21.36 28.33 -22.96
C ASP A 269 -19.92 28.42 -23.51
N SER A 270 -19.18 27.31 -23.50
CA SER A 270 -17.79 27.28 -23.97
C SER A 270 -17.69 26.82 -25.42
N LYS A 271 -16.92 27.58 -26.20
CA LYS A 271 -16.51 27.19 -27.57
C LYS A 271 -15.04 26.79 -27.63
N LYS A 272 -14.39 26.52 -26.50
CA LYS A 272 -12.95 26.22 -26.44
C LYS A 272 -12.69 24.97 -25.63
N LEU A 273 -11.81 24.11 -26.12
CA LEU A 273 -11.40 22.90 -25.43
C LEU A 273 -9.87 22.83 -25.38
N LEU A 274 -9.30 22.65 -24.19
CA LEU A 274 -7.89 22.35 -24.02
C LEU A 274 -7.67 20.86 -23.77
N ILE A 275 -6.85 20.23 -24.62
CA ILE A 275 -6.48 18.82 -24.52
C ILE A 275 -5.02 18.73 -24.08
N CYS A 276 -4.77 18.07 -22.94
CA CYS A 276 -3.46 17.68 -22.48
C CYS A 276 -3.22 16.20 -22.82
N ALA A 277 -2.19 15.89 -23.59
CA ALA A 277 -1.91 14.53 -24.06
C ALA A 277 -0.43 14.17 -23.91
N ASP A 278 -0.16 12.88 -23.82
CA ASP A 278 1.20 12.38 -24.00
C ASP A 278 1.59 12.38 -25.49
N ALA A 279 2.88 12.49 -25.76
CA ALA A 279 3.41 12.71 -27.11
C ALA A 279 3.60 11.41 -27.93
N GLY A 280 3.03 10.27 -27.49
CA GLY A 280 3.25 8.95 -28.07
C GLY A 280 1.98 8.32 -28.65
N GLY A 281 2.09 7.15 -29.28
CA GLY A 281 0.92 6.37 -29.69
C GLY A 281 -0.03 7.12 -30.64
N SER A 282 -1.34 6.96 -30.45
CA SER A 282 -2.41 7.48 -31.31
C SER A 282 -2.59 9.01 -31.28
N ASN A 283 -2.17 9.69 -30.22
CA ASN A 283 -2.32 11.13 -30.01
C ASN A 283 -1.00 11.92 -30.16
N GLY A 284 0.03 11.32 -30.75
CA GLY A 284 1.34 11.92 -30.93
C GLY A 284 1.36 13.14 -31.87
N TYR A 285 2.09 14.20 -31.49
CA TYR A 285 2.17 15.48 -32.21
C TYR A 285 2.70 15.40 -33.66
N ARG A 286 3.42 14.33 -34.01
CA ARG A 286 3.95 14.09 -35.37
C ARG A 286 2.93 13.44 -36.31
N LEU A 287 1.87 12.85 -35.78
CA LEU A 287 0.88 12.13 -36.57
C LEU A 287 -0.05 13.11 -37.30
N ARG A 288 0.00 13.07 -38.63
CA ARG A 288 -0.90 13.88 -39.48
C ARG A 288 -2.35 13.45 -39.32
N LEU A 289 -2.60 12.15 -39.15
CA LEU A 289 -3.93 11.61 -38.93
C LEU A 289 -4.57 12.22 -37.68
N TRP A 290 -3.86 12.26 -36.55
CA TRP A 290 -4.33 12.92 -35.32
C TRP A 290 -4.79 14.37 -35.55
N LYS A 291 -3.99 15.16 -36.29
CA LYS A 291 -4.35 16.54 -36.62
C LYS A 291 -5.58 16.63 -37.53
N ARG A 292 -5.68 15.74 -38.52
CA ARG A 292 -6.82 15.69 -39.45
C ARG A 292 -8.11 15.36 -38.72
N GLU A 293 -8.10 14.32 -37.88
CA GLU A 293 -9.28 13.90 -37.13
C GLU A 293 -9.71 14.98 -36.13
N LEU A 294 -8.76 15.63 -35.44
CA LEU A 294 -9.08 16.78 -34.58
C LEU A 294 -9.69 17.94 -35.36
N GLN A 295 -9.20 18.22 -36.58
CA GLN A 295 -9.79 19.26 -37.42
C GLN A 295 -11.23 18.90 -37.80
N GLN A 296 -11.49 17.65 -38.18
CA GLN A 296 -12.87 17.20 -38.46
C GLN A 296 -13.78 17.35 -37.24
N LEU A 297 -13.27 17.08 -36.03
CA LEU A 297 -14.01 17.31 -34.79
C LEU A 297 -14.30 18.79 -34.55
N VAL A 298 -13.31 19.67 -34.75
CA VAL A 298 -13.48 21.12 -34.68
C VAL A 298 -14.57 21.59 -35.64
N ASP A 299 -14.53 21.13 -36.89
CA ASP A 299 -15.48 21.53 -37.93
C ASP A 299 -16.90 21.02 -37.62
N THR A 300 -17.01 19.81 -37.07
CA THR A 300 -18.31 19.19 -36.74
C THR A 300 -18.96 19.80 -35.50
N CYS A 301 -18.17 20.12 -34.48
CA CYS A 301 -18.66 20.61 -33.20
C CYS A 301 -18.60 22.13 -33.05
N GLU A 302 -18.02 22.83 -34.02
CA GLU A 302 -17.81 24.28 -34.01
C GLU A 302 -17.09 24.80 -32.74
N ILE A 303 -16.10 24.03 -32.28
CA ILE A 303 -15.27 24.35 -31.10
C ILE A 303 -13.81 24.56 -31.46
N GLU A 304 -13.15 25.51 -30.80
CA GLU A 304 -11.71 25.71 -30.89
C GLU A 304 -10.98 24.71 -30.00
N ILE A 305 -10.19 23.81 -30.60
CA ILE A 305 -9.40 22.84 -29.85
C ILE A 305 -7.93 23.30 -29.78
N SER A 306 -7.44 23.49 -28.56
CA SER A 306 -6.02 23.66 -28.26
C SER A 306 -5.44 22.35 -27.74
N VAL A 307 -4.30 21.91 -28.27
CA VAL A 307 -3.62 20.69 -27.81
C VAL A 307 -2.25 21.01 -27.23
N CYS A 308 -1.99 20.50 -26.03
CA CYS A 308 -0.73 20.60 -25.32
C CYS A 308 -0.15 19.20 -25.08
N HIS A 309 1.04 18.95 -25.62
CA HIS A 309 1.75 17.70 -25.38
C HIS A 309 2.73 17.82 -24.22
N PHE A 310 2.74 16.83 -23.34
CA PHE A 310 3.75 16.73 -22.28
C PHE A 310 5.14 16.41 -22.85
N PRO A 311 6.23 16.86 -22.20
CA PRO A 311 7.58 16.54 -22.62
C PRO A 311 7.86 15.02 -22.62
N PRO A 312 8.81 14.52 -23.44
CA PRO A 312 9.15 13.10 -23.46
C PRO A 312 9.59 12.56 -22.09
N GLY A 313 9.12 11.36 -21.76
CA GLY A 313 9.41 10.71 -20.47
C GLY A 313 8.74 11.41 -19.30
N THR A 314 7.54 11.96 -19.49
CA THR A 314 6.81 12.65 -18.43
C THR A 314 5.35 12.21 -18.30
N SER A 315 4.98 11.05 -18.84
CA SER A 315 3.63 10.47 -18.74
C SER A 315 3.15 10.33 -17.29
N LYS A 316 4.07 10.18 -16.33
CA LYS A 316 3.77 10.24 -14.88
C LYS A 316 3.19 11.59 -14.41
N TRP A 317 3.19 12.64 -15.20
CA TRP A 317 2.61 13.94 -14.85
C TRP A 317 1.26 14.16 -15.50
N ASN A 318 0.85 13.25 -16.39
CA ASN A 318 -0.48 13.24 -16.97
C ASN A 318 -1.48 12.88 -15.86
N LYS A 319 -2.47 13.76 -15.61
CA LYS A 319 -3.38 13.59 -14.47
C LYS A 319 -4.22 12.30 -14.59
N ILE A 320 -4.55 11.90 -15.80
CA ILE A 320 -5.31 10.69 -16.09
C ILE A 320 -4.64 9.41 -15.56
N GLU A 321 -3.31 9.32 -15.61
CA GLU A 321 -2.56 8.15 -15.11
C GLU A 321 -2.80 7.92 -13.61
N HIS A 322 -2.81 9.01 -12.84
CA HIS A 322 -2.97 8.96 -11.37
C HIS A 322 -4.41 9.00 -10.89
N ARG A 323 -5.31 9.63 -11.65
CA ARG A 323 -6.69 9.90 -11.22
C ARG A 323 -7.72 8.98 -11.84
N LEU A 324 -7.40 8.33 -12.96
CA LEU A 324 -8.31 7.42 -13.65
C LEU A 324 -7.72 6.02 -13.77
N PHE A 325 -6.54 5.90 -14.37
CA PHE A 325 -5.96 4.59 -14.67
C PHE A 325 -5.46 3.83 -13.45
N SER A 326 -5.02 4.53 -12.40
CA SER A 326 -4.66 3.93 -11.11
C SER A 326 -5.84 3.17 -10.50
N PHE A 327 -7.04 3.79 -10.46
CA PHE A 327 -8.25 3.19 -9.91
C PHE A 327 -8.78 2.05 -10.77
N ILE A 328 -8.70 2.17 -12.10
CA ILE A 328 -9.06 1.08 -13.02
C ILE A 328 -8.15 -0.14 -12.79
N SER A 329 -6.83 0.07 -12.66
CA SER A 329 -5.90 -1.02 -12.34
C SER A 329 -6.14 -1.65 -10.97
N LEU A 330 -6.56 -0.86 -9.97
CA LEU A 330 -6.93 -1.38 -8.66
C LEU A 330 -8.20 -2.24 -8.74
N ASN A 331 -9.20 -1.81 -9.51
CA ASN A 331 -10.46 -2.53 -9.66
C ASN A 331 -10.34 -3.83 -10.46
N TRP A 332 -9.44 -3.88 -11.45
CA TRP A 332 -9.19 -5.08 -12.27
C TRP A 332 -8.20 -6.05 -11.62
N ARG A 333 -7.67 -5.71 -10.46
CA ARG A 333 -6.66 -6.51 -9.77
C ARG A 333 -7.22 -7.87 -9.35
N GLY A 334 -6.67 -8.95 -9.91
CA GLY A 334 -6.99 -10.33 -9.52
C GLY A 334 -8.28 -10.89 -10.13
N LYS A 335 -8.95 -10.14 -11.02
CA LYS A 335 -10.12 -10.60 -11.78
C LYS A 335 -9.76 -10.83 -13.24
N PRO A 336 -10.09 -11.98 -13.85
CA PRO A 336 -10.03 -12.10 -15.30
C PRO A 336 -11.09 -11.17 -15.92
N LEU A 337 -10.72 -10.49 -17.01
CA LEU A 337 -11.63 -9.64 -17.77
C LEU A 337 -12.27 -10.49 -18.86
N THR A 338 -13.35 -11.20 -18.54
CA THR A 338 -13.97 -12.20 -19.43
C THR A 338 -14.85 -11.60 -20.51
N SER A 339 -15.27 -10.35 -20.36
CA SER A 339 -16.13 -9.61 -21.29
C SER A 339 -15.75 -8.13 -21.41
N TYR A 340 -16.29 -7.46 -22.43
CA TYR A 340 -16.21 -6.01 -22.61
C TYR A 340 -17.29 -5.23 -21.82
N GLN A 341 -18.32 -5.94 -21.34
CA GLN A 341 -19.29 -5.50 -20.33
C GLN A 341 -18.69 -5.75 -18.95
#